data_AF-A0A834GTA5-F1
#
_entry.id   AF-A0A834GTA5-F1
#
_cell.length_a   1.000
_cell.length_b   1.000
_cell.length_c   1.000
_cell.angle_alpha   90.00
_cell.angle_beta   90.00
_cell.angle_gamma   90.00
#
_symmetry.space_group_name_H-M   'P 1'
#
loop_
_entity.id
_entity.type
_entity.pdbx_description
1 polymer ?
#
loop_
_entity_poly.entity_id
_entity_poly.type
_entity_poly.pdbx_seq_one_letter_code
_entity_poly.pdbx_strand_id
1 'polypeptide(L)'
;MDLVPIDADFVDRWPHPHPPSSSSALVDAEACDEEQLYFVPYRWWKDLDVVGKLPFARDRLVEMYFWILGVYEPHYILAIRNLTKVMWLTSIIDDMYDASNATIEELVLFNDAIQRWEVSALDQLPDYMKLVYQTVLDTFNIIEDEMAKQGRSYGVEYAKSALKDLVGVYCKEAKWYHEGYVPKLATKEAFDWVSSNPLIVQGSSVICRLIDDVVGHKPCATHVCLLWVAKGIEQRVSGYTKDRMIVHDTAVLGCPNMSQMTIDSVRTMGAEVAIVNTYPAGSRDVVNAYKTVGIAAFGPIWDS
;
A
#
# COMPACT_ATOMS: atom_id res chain seq x y z
N MET A 1 44.09 -15.19 -21.21
CA MET A 1 43.84 -14.36 -20.01
C MET A 1 43.01 -15.21 -19.11
N ASP A 2 43.68 -15.95 -18.24
CA ASP A 2 43.05 -16.93 -17.36
C ASP A 2 42.40 -16.21 -16.18
N LEU A 3 41.12 -16.50 -15.96
CA LEU A 3 40.35 -15.99 -14.83
C LEU A 3 40.77 -16.73 -13.56
N VAL A 4 41.20 -15.96 -12.56
CA VAL A 4 41.54 -16.43 -11.22
C VAL A 4 40.27 -17.00 -10.56
N PRO A 5 40.29 -18.22 -10.00
CA PRO A 5 39.13 -18.76 -9.29
C PRO A 5 38.93 -18.02 -7.95
N ILE A 6 37.69 -17.66 -7.67
CA ILE A 6 37.27 -17.04 -6.43
C ILE A 6 37.39 -18.08 -5.30
N ASP A 7 38.11 -17.71 -4.25
CA ASP A 7 38.38 -18.47 -3.03
C ASP A 7 37.07 -18.89 -2.33
N ALA A 8 36.93 -20.19 -2.04
CA ALA A 8 35.74 -20.81 -1.46
C ALA A 8 35.49 -20.42 0.01
N ASP A 9 36.46 -19.74 0.64
CA ASP A 9 36.38 -19.37 2.06
C ASP A 9 35.80 -17.95 2.31
N PHE A 10 35.07 -17.37 1.34
CA PHE A 10 34.39 -16.09 1.53
C PHE A 10 33.12 -16.21 2.40
N VAL A 11 32.44 -17.37 2.35
CA VAL A 11 31.18 -17.60 3.07
C VAL A 11 31.39 -17.74 4.58
N ASP A 12 32.49 -18.37 5.01
CA ASP A 12 32.79 -18.62 6.43
C ASP A 12 33.25 -17.36 7.20
N ARG A 13 33.51 -16.24 6.50
CA ARG A 13 33.88 -14.95 7.12
C ARG A 13 32.68 -14.05 7.39
N TRP A 14 31.46 -14.48 7.05
CA TRP A 14 30.26 -13.72 7.36
C TRP A 14 29.89 -13.92 8.84
N PRO A 15 29.60 -12.86 9.62
CA PRO A 15 29.18 -13.01 11.00
C PRO A 15 27.85 -13.78 11.04
N HIS A 16 27.90 -15.04 11.44
CA HIS A 16 26.70 -15.81 11.76
C HIS A 16 26.11 -15.27 13.07
N PRO A 17 24.83 -14.89 13.10
CA PRO A 17 24.18 -14.56 14.36
C PRO A 17 24.22 -15.79 15.28
N HIS A 18 24.66 -15.61 16.51
CA HIS A 18 24.59 -16.66 17.53
C HIS A 18 23.13 -17.12 17.68
N PRO A 19 22.84 -18.43 17.65
CA PRO A 19 21.48 -18.91 17.90
C PRO A 19 21.08 -18.55 19.34
N PRO A 20 19.85 -18.05 19.59
CA PRO A 20 19.38 -17.79 20.94
C PRO A 20 19.36 -19.09 21.76
N SER A 21 19.91 -19.04 22.97
CA SER A 21 19.87 -20.13 23.93
C SER A 21 18.48 -20.21 24.59
N SER A 22 17.50 -20.81 23.90
CA SER A 22 16.32 -21.52 24.47
C SER A 22 15.17 -21.58 23.45
N SER A 23 14.51 -22.74 23.35
CA SER A 23 13.38 -22.95 22.45
C SER A 23 12.10 -22.21 22.85
N SER A 24 12.01 -21.63 24.05
CA SER A 24 10.84 -20.83 24.46
C SER A 24 10.86 -19.42 23.85
N ALA A 25 12.03 -18.83 23.67
CA ALA A 25 12.17 -17.47 23.14
C ALA A 25 11.77 -17.35 21.65
N LEU A 26 11.86 -18.45 20.88
CA LEU A 26 11.42 -18.47 19.48
C LEU A 26 9.90 -18.48 19.35
N VAL A 27 9.20 -19.24 20.21
CA VAL A 27 7.73 -19.31 20.21
C VAL A 27 7.13 -18.00 20.70
N ASP A 28 7.75 -17.35 21.69
CA ASP A 28 7.29 -16.05 22.20
C ASP A 28 7.55 -14.89 21.22
N ALA A 29 8.61 -14.96 20.39
CA ALA A 29 8.91 -13.97 19.36
C ALA A 29 7.99 -14.10 18.13
N GLU A 30 7.77 -15.32 17.63
CA GLU A 30 6.88 -15.57 16.49
C GLU A 30 5.40 -15.24 16.81
N ALA A 31 4.95 -15.55 18.04
CA ALA A 31 3.60 -15.17 18.50
C ALA A 31 3.43 -13.66 18.69
N CYS A 32 4.48 -12.95 19.14
CA CYS A 32 4.48 -11.49 19.27
C CYS A 32 4.43 -10.82 17.88
N ASP A 33 5.08 -11.42 16.88
CA ASP A 33 5.12 -10.91 15.52
C ASP A 33 3.75 -11.01 14.82
N GLU A 34 3.04 -12.14 14.94
CA GLU A 34 1.68 -12.28 14.37
C GLU A 34 0.63 -11.38 15.04
N GLU A 35 0.71 -11.25 16.38
CA GLU A 35 -0.21 -10.39 17.13
C GLU A 35 -0.07 -8.93 16.69
N GLN A 36 1.15 -8.45 16.48
CA GLN A 36 1.40 -7.08 16.05
C GLN A 36 1.06 -6.85 14.58
N LEU A 37 1.26 -7.86 13.74
CA LEU A 37 1.20 -7.72 12.28
C LEU A 37 -0.23 -7.61 11.75
N TYR A 38 -1.13 -8.54 12.11
CA TYR A 38 -2.52 -8.55 11.61
C TYR A 38 -3.54 -8.21 12.69
N PHE A 39 -3.31 -8.69 13.91
CA PHE A 39 -4.33 -8.67 14.94
C PHE A 39 -4.53 -7.28 15.58
N VAL A 40 -3.46 -6.50 15.75
CA VAL A 40 -3.57 -5.10 16.23
C VAL A 40 -4.35 -4.21 15.24
N PRO A 41 -4.06 -4.18 13.93
CA PRO A 41 -4.91 -3.48 12.96
C PRO A 41 -6.36 -3.95 12.99
N TYR A 42 -6.60 -5.27 13.07
CA TYR A 42 -7.93 -5.84 13.11
C TYR A 42 -8.73 -5.44 14.36
N ARG A 43 -8.15 -5.51 15.56
CA ARG A 43 -8.80 -5.06 16.81
C ARG A 43 -9.12 -3.57 16.76
N TRP A 44 -8.15 -2.75 16.36
CA TRP A 44 -8.34 -1.31 16.20
C TRP A 44 -9.50 -0.99 15.25
N TRP A 45 -9.54 -1.65 14.08
CA TRP A 45 -10.63 -1.49 13.12
C TRP A 45 -11.99 -1.95 13.67
N LYS A 46 -12.01 -3.09 14.39
CA LYS A 46 -13.21 -3.61 15.07
C LYS A 46 -13.78 -2.61 16.06
N ASP A 47 -12.93 -1.98 16.86
CA ASP A 47 -13.34 -1.03 17.90
C ASP A 47 -13.93 0.27 17.32
N LEU A 48 -13.54 0.64 16.10
CA LEU A 48 -14.11 1.78 15.38
C LEU A 48 -15.57 1.54 14.98
N ASP A 49 -15.99 0.28 14.76
CA ASP A 49 -17.33 -0.11 14.31
C ASP A 49 -17.77 0.62 13.02
N VAL A 50 -16.94 0.48 11.99
CA VAL A 50 -17.05 1.21 10.72
C VAL A 50 -18.36 0.89 10.00
N VAL A 51 -18.74 -0.39 9.94
CA VAL A 51 -19.97 -0.83 9.27
C VAL A 51 -21.21 -0.21 9.92
N GLY A 52 -21.21 -0.03 11.24
CA GLY A 52 -22.29 0.61 11.98
C GLY A 52 -22.30 2.14 11.87
N LYS A 53 -21.12 2.77 11.91
CA LYS A 53 -21.00 4.23 12.03
C LYS A 53 -20.76 4.98 10.72
N LEU A 54 -20.21 4.31 9.71
CA LEU A 54 -19.83 4.88 8.42
C LEU A 54 -20.41 4.01 7.28
N PRO A 55 -21.75 3.98 7.10
CA PRO A 55 -22.41 3.09 6.15
C PRO A 55 -22.10 3.41 4.68
N PHE A 56 -21.52 4.58 4.39
CA PHE A 56 -21.07 4.95 3.05
C PHE A 56 -19.72 4.30 2.68
N ALA A 57 -18.94 3.87 3.67
CA ALA A 57 -17.57 3.45 3.46
C ALA A 57 -17.44 1.94 3.17
N ARG A 58 -16.52 1.58 2.28
CA ARG A 58 -16.19 0.21 1.93
C ARG A 58 -15.29 -0.37 3.02
N ASP A 59 -15.63 -1.57 3.49
CA ASP A 59 -14.77 -2.29 4.43
C ASP A 59 -13.65 -3.02 3.68
N ARG A 60 -12.43 -2.46 3.74
CA ARG A 60 -11.26 -2.93 2.97
C ARG A 60 -9.99 -3.15 3.80
N LEU A 61 -10.13 -3.39 5.11
CA LEU A 61 -8.96 -3.54 5.98
C LEU A 61 -8.02 -4.67 5.51
N VAL A 62 -8.59 -5.81 5.14
CA VAL A 62 -7.82 -6.98 4.70
C VAL A 62 -7.09 -6.70 3.39
N GLU A 63 -7.75 -6.02 2.45
CA GLU A 63 -7.18 -5.62 1.17
C GLU A 63 -6.05 -4.60 1.37
N MET A 64 -6.22 -3.61 2.25
CA MET A 64 -5.18 -2.64 2.55
C MET A 64 -3.97 -3.29 3.21
N TYR A 65 -4.20 -4.18 4.18
CA TYR A 65 -3.13 -4.96 4.80
C TYR A 65 -2.37 -5.78 3.76
N PHE A 66 -3.12 -6.45 2.87
CA PHE A 66 -2.54 -7.22 1.77
C PHE A 66 -1.69 -6.35 0.83
N TRP A 67 -2.15 -5.15 0.48
CA TRP A 67 -1.38 -4.19 -0.33
C TRP A 67 -0.07 -3.80 0.35
N ILE A 68 -0.09 -3.56 1.67
CA ILE A 68 1.10 -3.14 2.41
C ILE A 68 2.11 -4.27 2.61
N LEU A 69 1.67 -5.53 2.69
CA LEU A 69 2.58 -6.67 2.61
C LEU A 69 3.33 -6.76 1.26
N GLY A 70 2.78 -6.16 0.19
CA GLY A 70 3.48 -6.01 -1.08
C GLY A 70 4.56 -4.93 -1.07
N VAL A 71 4.50 -4.00 -0.11
CA VAL A 71 5.44 -2.86 0.03
C VAL A 71 6.62 -3.21 0.94
N TYR A 72 6.37 -3.92 2.04
CA TYR A 72 7.37 -4.22 3.07
C TYR A 72 7.55 -5.72 3.31
N GLU A 73 8.78 -6.12 3.63
CA GLU A 73 9.05 -7.45 4.15
C GLU A 73 8.42 -7.66 5.54
N PRO A 74 7.99 -8.89 5.89
CA PRO A 74 7.26 -9.17 7.13
C PRO A 74 7.94 -8.70 8.41
N HIS A 75 9.27 -8.60 8.43
CA HIS A 75 10.02 -8.15 9.60
C HIS A 75 9.91 -6.64 9.88
N TYR A 76 9.35 -5.84 8.97
CA TYR A 76 9.02 -4.43 9.19
C TYR A 76 7.63 -4.24 9.81
N ILE A 77 7.32 -5.01 10.85
CA ILE A 77 5.99 -5.14 11.46
C ILE A 77 5.40 -3.79 11.84
N LEU A 78 6.20 -2.91 12.44
CA LEU A 78 5.76 -1.56 12.84
C LEU A 78 5.34 -0.71 11.63
N ALA A 79 6.08 -0.78 10.53
CA ALA A 79 5.77 -0.04 9.30
C ALA A 79 4.53 -0.62 8.63
N ILE A 80 4.42 -1.96 8.54
CA ILE A 80 3.25 -2.64 7.97
C ILE A 80 1.99 -2.27 8.75
N ARG A 81 2.04 -2.38 10.07
CA ARG A 81 0.93 -2.07 10.97
C ARG A 81 0.48 -0.62 10.83
N ASN A 82 1.42 0.33 10.89
CA ASN A 82 1.09 1.76 10.86
C ASN A 82 0.63 2.20 9.47
N LEU A 83 1.28 1.74 8.40
CA LEU A 83 0.90 2.07 7.03
C LEU A 83 -0.44 1.43 6.64
N THR A 84 -0.76 0.23 7.11
CA THR A 84 -2.09 -0.38 6.90
C THR A 84 -3.21 0.50 7.46
N LYS A 85 -3.03 1.03 8.68
CA LYS A 85 -4.02 1.94 9.30
C LYS A 85 -4.17 3.24 8.51
N VAL A 86 -3.06 3.83 8.08
CA VAL A 86 -3.07 5.06 7.27
C VAL A 86 -3.73 4.81 5.91
N MET A 87 -3.38 3.73 5.21
CA MET A 87 -3.99 3.38 3.92
C MET A 87 -5.49 3.13 4.04
N TRP A 88 -5.91 2.42 5.10
CA TRP A 88 -7.30 2.23 5.38
C TRP A 88 -8.03 3.56 5.62
N LEU A 89 -7.47 4.48 6.41
CA LEU A 89 -8.04 5.82 6.59
C LEU A 89 -8.14 6.59 5.27
N THR A 90 -7.12 6.51 4.41
CA THR A 90 -7.19 7.16 3.09
C THR A 90 -8.30 6.59 2.21
N SER A 91 -8.59 5.28 2.31
CA SER A 91 -9.72 4.65 1.60
C SER A 91 -11.08 5.11 2.14
N ILE A 92 -11.21 5.31 3.45
CA ILE A 92 -12.46 5.83 4.05
C ILE A 92 -12.68 7.29 3.64
N ILE A 93 -11.61 8.08 3.57
CA ILE A 93 -11.69 9.47 3.13
C ILE A 93 -12.06 9.50 1.64
N ASP A 94 -11.43 8.68 0.80
CA ASP A 94 -11.79 8.51 -0.62
C ASP A 94 -13.28 8.22 -0.80
N ASP A 95 -13.81 7.21 -0.08
CA ASP A 95 -15.24 6.87 -0.08
C ASP A 95 -16.14 8.03 0.31
N MET A 96 -15.69 8.87 1.25
CA MET A 96 -16.44 10.03 1.69
C MET A 96 -16.50 11.12 0.62
N TYR A 97 -15.42 11.34 -0.12
CA TYR A 97 -15.38 12.30 -1.24
C TYR A 97 -16.16 11.80 -2.46
N ASP A 98 -16.24 10.47 -2.66
CA ASP A 98 -17.03 9.84 -3.73
C ASP A 98 -18.50 9.57 -3.35
N ALA A 99 -18.84 9.71 -2.06
CA ALA A 99 -20.18 9.40 -1.59
C ALA A 99 -21.21 10.37 -2.18
N SER A 100 -22.19 9.81 -2.89
CA SER A 100 -23.26 10.58 -3.56
C SER A 100 -24.09 11.49 -2.64
N ASN A 101 -24.01 11.32 -1.32
CA ASN A 101 -24.74 12.10 -0.32
C ASN A 101 -23.90 13.20 0.35
N ALA A 102 -22.58 13.27 0.14
CA ALA A 102 -21.74 14.33 0.66
C ALA A 102 -21.90 15.60 -0.19
N THR A 103 -22.14 16.74 0.44
CA THR A 103 -22.20 18.03 -0.27
C THR A 103 -20.80 18.60 -0.48
N ILE A 104 -20.59 19.39 -1.54
CA ILE A 104 -19.28 19.98 -1.81
C ILE A 104 -18.85 20.93 -0.68
N GLU A 105 -19.79 21.61 -0.03
CA GLU A 105 -19.52 22.46 1.14
C GLU A 105 -18.96 21.63 2.31
N GLU A 106 -19.53 20.47 2.60
CA GLU A 106 -19.02 19.58 3.66
C GLU A 106 -17.64 19.02 3.31
N LEU A 107 -17.41 18.64 2.04
CA LEU A 107 -16.11 18.15 1.56
C LEU A 107 -15.02 19.22 1.63
N VAL A 108 -15.37 20.49 1.42
CA VAL A 108 -14.47 21.63 1.61
C VAL A 108 -14.15 21.84 3.09
N LEU A 109 -15.15 21.78 3.98
CA LEU A 109 -14.94 21.88 5.42
C LEU A 109 -14.02 20.77 5.93
N PHE A 110 -14.19 19.53 5.45
CA PHE A 110 -13.32 18.42 5.81
C PHE A 110 -11.88 18.64 5.34
N ASN A 111 -11.69 19.09 4.09
CA ASN A 111 -10.36 19.43 3.60
C ASN A 111 -9.71 20.49 4.49
N ASP A 112 -10.43 21.57 4.81
CA ASP A 112 -9.90 22.65 5.63
C ASP A 112 -9.53 22.17 7.05
N ALA A 113 -10.30 21.23 7.62
CA ALA A 113 -9.96 20.59 8.88
C ALA A 113 -8.65 19.77 8.77
N ILE A 114 -8.47 18.98 7.70
CA ILE A 114 -7.22 18.24 7.44
C ILE A 114 -6.04 19.21 7.24
N GLN A 115 -6.22 20.31 6.51
CA GLN A 115 -5.17 21.29 6.31
C GLN A 115 -4.73 21.95 7.63
N ARG A 116 -5.69 22.27 8.51
CA ARG A 116 -5.42 22.86 9.84
C ARG A 116 -4.76 21.84 10.80
N TRP A 117 -5.25 20.60 10.81
CA TRP A 117 -4.79 19.53 11.71
C TRP A 117 -4.93 19.90 13.19
N GLU A 118 -6.10 20.42 13.59
CA GLU A 118 -6.39 20.85 14.95
C GLU A 118 -7.67 20.21 15.48
N VAL A 119 -7.69 19.79 16.74
CA VAL A 119 -8.87 19.19 17.39
C VAL A 119 -10.09 20.14 17.35
N SER A 120 -9.84 21.46 17.42
CA SER A 120 -10.86 22.51 17.32
C SER A 120 -11.63 22.51 15.99
N ALA A 121 -11.07 21.90 14.93
CA ALA A 121 -11.74 21.81 13.64
C ALA A 121 -12.96 20.86 13.67
N LEU A 122 -13.04 19.94 14.64
CA LEU A 122 -14.17 19.03 14.81
C LEU A 122 -15.50 19.76 14.95
N ASP A 123 -15.53 20.91 15.61
CA ASP A 123 -16.74 21.67 15.89
C ASP A 123 -17.44 22.17 14.62
N GLN A 124 -16.70 22.25 13.51
CA GLN A 124 -17.18 22.74 12.21
C GLN A 124 -17.66 21.63 11.28
N LEU A 125 -17.39 20.37 11.61
CA LEU A 125 -17.70 19.22 10.75
C LEU A 125 -19.09 18.64 11.04
N PRO A 126 -19.74 18.00 10.05
CA PRO A 126 -20.87 17.11 10.29
C PRO A 126 -20.48 15.90 11.16
N ASP A 127 -21.43 15.33 11.91
CA ASP A 127 -21.13 14.27 12.89
C ASP A 127 -20.46 13.02 12.29
N TYR A 128 -20.84 12.60 11.08
CA TYR A 128 -20.20 11.46 10.42
C TYR A 128 -18.75 11.75 10.03
N MET A 129 -18.43 12.99 9.64
CA MET A 129 -17.09 13.44 9.30
C MET A 129 -16.21 13.62 10.54
N LYS A 130 -16.80 14.03 11.68
CA LYS A 130 -16.08 14.13 12.96
C LYS A 130 -15.45 12.81 13.35
N LEU A 131 -16.18 11.71 13.20
CA LEU A 131 -15.65 10.38 13.53
C LEU A 131 -14.39 10.06 12.69
N VAL A 132 -14.45 10.29 11.38
CA VAL A 132 -13.31 10.06 10.47
C VAL A 132 -12.14 10.97 10.86
N TYR A 133 -12.39 12.27 11.03
CA TYR A 133 -11.35 13.24 11.37
C TYR A 133 -10.69 12.97 12.72
N GLN A 134 -11.48 12.66 13.75
CA GLN A 134 -10.96 12.27 15.06
C GLN A 134 -10.07 11.03 14.95
N THR A 135 -10.50 10.02 14.19
CA THR A 135 -9.72 8.79 13.99
C THR A 135 -8.39 9.06 13.29
N VAL A 136 -8.35 10.00 12.33
CA VAL A 136 -7.10 10.46 11.70
C VAL A 136 -6.17 11.07 12.75
N LEU A 137 -6.66 12.03 13.54
CA LEU A 137 -5.84 12.69 14.57
C LEU A 137 -5.29 11.68 15.59
N ASP A 138 -6.15 10.80 16.11
CA ASP A 138 -5.77 9.81 17.12
C ASP A 138 -4.72 8.82 16.57
N THR A 139 -4.92 8.35 15.33
CA THR A 139 -3.99 7.40 14.70
C THR A 139 -2.61 8.03 14.51
N PHE A 140 -2.54 9.27 14.02
CA PHE A 140 -1.27 9.95 13.83
C PHE A 140 -0.59 10.32 15.16
N ASN A 141 -1.35 10.68 16.20
CA ASN A 141 -0.79 10.92 17.53
C ASN A 141 -0.15 9.63 18.10
N ILE A 142 -0.82 8.48 17.96
CA ILE A 142 -0.25 7.19 18.37
C ILE A 142 1.04 6.88 17.61
N ILE A 143 1.04 7.08 16.28
CA ILE A 143 2.24 6.88 15.46
C ILE A 143 3.35 7.83 15.90
N GLU A 144 3.05 9.09 16.19
CA GLU A 144 4.01 10.10 16.65
C GLU A 144 4.66 9.71 17.97
N ASP A 145 3.88 9.26 18.95
CA ASP A 145 4.37 8.76 20.23
C ASP A 145 5.30 7.54 20.06
N GLU A 146 4.97 6.64 19.12
CA GLU A 146 5.80 5.47 18.80
C GLU A 146 7.10 5.84 18.09
N MET A 147 7.03 6.78 17.15
CA MET A 147 8.21 7.28 16.42
C MET A 147 9.11 8.12 17.33
N ALA A 148 8.54 8.85 18.31
CA ALA A 148 9.28 9.62 19.29
C ALA A 148 10.18 8.73 20.14
N LYS A 149 9.70 7.56 20.57
CA LYS A 149 10.48 6.57 21.31
C LYS A 149 11.72 6.08 20.54
N GLN A 150 11.71 6.21 19.22
CA GLN A 150 12.81 5.81 18.32
C GLN A 150 13.63 7.02 17.81
N GLY A 151 13.32 8.24 18.24
CA GLY A 151 13.96 9.47 17.74
C GLY A 151 13.62 9.79 16.28
N ARG A 152 12.47 9.33 15.79
CA ARG A 152 12.05 9.40 14.38
C ARG A 152 10.77 10.22 14.15
N SER A 153 10.33 11.04 15.11
CA SER A 153 9.10 11.84 15.00
C SER A 153 9.05 12.72 13.75
N TYR A 154 10.21 13.17 13.25
CA TYR A 154 10.29 13.96 12.01
C TYR A 154 9.61 13.27 10.82
N GLY A 155 9.59 11.93 10.77
CA GLY A 155 8.94 11.17 9.70
C GLY A 155 7.42 11.33 9.68
N VAL A 156 6.81 11.61 10.84
CA VAL A 156 5.35 11.79 10.95
C VAL A 156 4.91 13.09 10.32
N GLU A 157 5.72 14.15 10.40
CA GLU A 157 5.42 15.42 9.73
C GLU A 157 5.37 15.27 8.20
N TYR A 158 6.26 14.46 7.63
CA TYR A 158 6.19 14.11 6.20
C TYR A 158 4.92 13.33 5.86
N ALA A 159 4.52 12.36 6.71
CA ALA A 159 3.29 11.61 6.51
C ALA A 159 2.04 12.49 6.62
N LYS A 160 2.00 13.43 7.58
CA LYS A 160 0.93 14.43 7.71
C LYS A 160 0.84 15.30 6.45
N SER A 161 1.97 15.79 5.94
CA SER A 161 2.03 16.56 4.69
C SER A 161 1.48 15.76 3.51
N ALA A 162 1.90 14.50 3.35
CA ALA A 162 1.42 13.65 2.27
C ALA A 162 -0.10 13.40 2.34
N LEU A 163 -0.65 13.21 3.54
CA LEU A 163 -2.11 13.09 3.70
C LEU A 163 -2.83 14.40 3.37
N LYS A 164 -2.29 15.55 3.80
CA LYS A 164 -2.84 16.88 3.45
C LYS A 164 -2.89 17.10 1.94
N ASP A 165 -1.82 16.73 1.25
CA ASP A 165 -1.74 16.83 -0.21
C ASP A 165 -2.77 15.92 -0.89
N LEU A 166 -2.89 14.66 -0.43
CA LEU A 166 -3.85 13.70 -0.97
C LEU A 166 -5.31 14.16 -0.81
N VAL A 167 -5.68 14.60 0.40
CA VAL A 167 -7.05 15.10 0.66
C VAL A 167 -7.31 16.40 -0.10
N GLY A 168 -6.29 17.24 -0.29
CA GLY A 168 -6.37 18.41 -1.16
C GLY A 168 -6.71 18.05 -2.62
N VAL A 169 -6.15 16.95 -3.14
CA VAL A 169 -6.48 16.42 -4.46
C VAL A 169 -7.91 15.91 -4.51
N TYR A 170 -8.36 15.11 -3.55
CA TYR A 170 -9.76 14.64 -3.49
C TYR A 170 -10.76 15.80 -3.49
N CYS A 171 -10.48 16.84 -2.70
CA CYS A 171 -11.32 18.04 -2.68
C CYS A 171 -11.34 18.77 -4.03
N LYS A 172 -10.21 18.83 -4.73
CA LYS A 172 -10.15 19.41 -6.08
C LYS A 172 -10.92 18.57 -7.10
N GLU A 173 -10.80 17.26 -7.04
CA GLU A 173 -11.50 16.31 -7.89
C GLU A 173 -13.03 16.40 -7.70
N ALA A 174 -13.49 16.45 -6.45
CA ALA A 174 -14.91 16.65 -6.12
C ALA A 174 -15.46 17.99 -6.66
N LYS A 175 -14.67 19.08 -6.58
CA LYS A 175 -15.05 20.38 -7.17
C LYS A 175 -15.22 20.28 -8.69
N TRP A 176 -14.26 19.64 -9.37
CA TRP A 176 -14.34 19.43 -10.82
C TRP A 176 -15.57 18.62 -11.21
N TYR A 177 -15.86 17.54 -10.48
CA TYR A 177 -17.04 16.73 -10.71
C TYR A 177 -18.34 17.54 -10.57
N HIS A 178 -18.48 18.31 -9.49
CA HIS A 178 -19.68 19.13 -9.26
C HIS A 178 -19.83 20.25 -10.30
N GLU A 179 -18.73 20.88 -10.71
CA GLU A 179 -18.74 21.93 -11.74
C GLU A 179 -18.99 21.39 -13.16
N GLY A 180 -19.03 20.05 -13.34
CA GLY A 180 -19.07 19.42 -14.66
C GLY A 180 -17.80 19.69 -15.48
N TYR A 181 -16.70 20.03 -14.80
CA TYR A 181 -15.43 20.34 -15.42
C TYR A 181 -14.65 19.06 -15.69
N VAL A 182 -14.42 18.76 -16.96
CA VAL A 182 -13.55 17.67 -17.40
C VAL A 182 -12.21 18.27 -17.82
N PRO A 183 -11.10 18.01 -17.09
CA PRO A 183 -9.78 18.46 -17.51
C PRO A 183 -9.42 17.87 -18.88
N LYS A 184 -9.05 18.73 -19.85
CA LYS A 184 -8.71 18.30 -21.23
C LYS A 184 -7.33 17.62 -21.35
N LEU A 185 -6.48 17.82 -20.35
CA LEU A 185 -5.19 17.19 -20.10
C LEU A 185 -5.00 17.19 -18.58
N ALA A 186 -4.19 16.29 -18.03
CA ALA A 186 -3.72 16.40 -16.65
C ALA A 186 -3.24 17.84 -16.42
N THR A 187 -3.92 18.59 -15.54
CA THR A 187 -3.62 20.02 -15.40
C THR A 187 -2.19 20.18 -14.93
N LYS A 188 -1.57 21.33 -15.22
CA LYS A 188 -0.22 21.61 -14.74
C LYS A 188 -0.12 21.38 -13.23
N GLU A 189 -1.14 21.74 -12.44
CA GLU A 189 -1.11 21.46 -11.00
C GLU A 189 -1.28 19.98 -10.64
N ALA A 190 -2.05 19.19 -11.41
CA ALA A 190 -2.12 17.74 -11.21
C ALA A 190 -0.78 17.08 -11.53
N PHE A 191 -0.09 17.57 -12.58
CA PHE A 191 1.25 17.14 -12.93
C PHE A 191 2.28 17.61 -11.90
N ASP A 192 2.21 18.85 -11.42
CA ASP A 192 3.08 19.41 -10.38
C ASP A 192 2.88 18.67 -9.04
N TRP A 193 1.66 18.23 -8.70
CA TRP A 193 1.37 17.37 -7.54
C TRP A 193 1.99 15.97 -7.69
N VAL A 194 1.79 15.34 -8.84
CA VAL A 194 2.46 14.06 -9.14
C VAL A 194 3.98 14.23 -9.17
N SER A 195 4.50 15.39 -9.60
CA SER A 195 5.91 15.63 -9.89
C SER A 195 6.73 16.39 -8.82
N SER A 196 6.13 16.71 -7.67
CA SER A 196 6.84 17.30 -6.52
C SER A 196 7.57 16.27 -5.65
N ASN A 197 7.24 14.99 -5.82
CA ASN A 197 7.81 13.89 -5.06
C ASN A 197 9.03 13.25 -5.77
N PRO A 198 9.88 12.45 -5.11
CA PRO A 198 10.94 11.71 -5.79
C PRO A 198 10.38 10.88 -6.97
N LEU A 199 11.11 10.79 -8.10
CA LEU A 199 10.66 10.18 -9.38
C LEU A 199 9.93 8.83 -9.23
N ILE A 200 10.31 8.05 -8.21
CA ILE A 200 9.70 6.77 -7.85
C ILE A 200 8.25 6.88 -7.34
N VAL A 201 7.98 7.87 -6.50
CA VAL A 201 6.63 8.19 -5.99
C VAL A 201 5.78 8.77 -7.11
N GLN A 202 6.40 9.56 -8.00
CA GLN A 202 5.72 10.08 -9.20
C GLN A 202 5.28 8.93 -10.13
N GLY A 203 6.22 8.04 -10.46
CA GLY A 203 5.95 6.87 -11.31
C GLY A 203 4.85 6.01 -10.71
N SER A 204 4.95 5.69 -9.42
CA SER A 204 3.93 4.93 -8.68
C SER A 204 2.55 5.59 -8.73
N SER A 205 2.47 6.90 -8.51
CA SER A 205 1.21 7.66 -8.50
C SER A 205 0.57 7.72 -9.89
N VAL A 206 1.36 7.88 -10.96
CA VAL A 206 0.86 7.85 -12.35
C VAL A 206 0.27 6.49 -12.69
N ILE A 207 0.95 5.40 -12.31
CA ILE A 207 0.47 4.05 -12.61
C ILE A 207 -0.80 3.74 -11.82
N CYS A 208 -0.82 4.05 -10.52
CA CYS A 208 -2.01 3.86 -9.70
C CYS A 208 -3.20 4.59 -10.33
N ARG A 209 -3.02 5.86 -10.74
CA ARG A 209 -4.08 6.62 -11.41
C ARG A 209 -4.47 6.04 -12.77
N LEU A 210 -3.50 5.63 -13.60
CA LEU A 210 -3.79 5.02 -14.91
C LEU A 210 -4.53 3.69 -14.79
N ILE A 211 -4.14 2.83 -13.85
CA ILE A 211 -4.83 1.55 -13.60
C ILE A 211 -6.24 1.84 -13.10
N ASP A 212 -6.39 2.79 -12.17
CA ASP A 212 -7.70 3.16 -11.63
C ASP A 212 -8.60 3.74 -12.71
N ASP A 213 -8.10 4.65 -13.55
CA ASP A 213 -8.83 5.23 -14.70
C ASP A 213 -9.24 4.14 -15.71
N VAL A 214 -8.37 3.16 -15.99
CA VAL A 214 -8.66 2.03 -16.89
C VAL A 214 -9.74 1.11 -16.32
N VAL A 215 -9.80 0.95 -15.00
CA VAL A 215 -10.81 0.11 -14.32
C VAL A 215 -12.13 0.88 -14.10
N GLY A 216 -12.07 2.19 -13.88
CA GLY A 216 -13.21 3.06 -13.60
C GLY A 216 -14.00 3.50 -14.84
N HIS A 217 -13.37 3.61 -16.02
CA HIS A 217 -14.06 4.07 -17.25
C HIS A 217 -14.83 2.95 -17.97
N LYS A 218 -16.13 2.81 -17.64
CA LYS A 218 -17.06 1.81 -18.24
C LYS A 218 -16.57 0.37 -18.05
N PRO A 219 -17.42 -0.66 -18.15
CA PRO A 219 -16.95 -2.05 -18.08
C PRO A 219 -16.23 -2.40 -19.40
N CYS A 220 -15.05 -1.82 -19.63
CA CYS A 220 -14.04 -2.57 -20.33
C CYS A 220 -13.70 -3.71 -19.37
N ALA A 221 -13.81 -4.95 -19.82
CA ALA A 221 -13.62 -6.13 -18.98
C ALA A 221 -12.12 -6.30 -18.66
N THR A 222 -11.51 -5.34 -17.98
CA THR A 222 -10.13 -5.39 -17.54
C THR A 222 -10.04 -6.38 -16.39
N HIS A 223 -9.38 -7.52 -16.65
CA HIS A 223 -9.19 -8.57 -15.67
C HIS A 223 -7.83 -8.39 -15.01
N VAL A 224 -7.83 -7.91 -13.77
CA VAL A 224 -6.61 -7.83 -12.96
C VAL A 224 -6.35 -9.20 -12.35
N CYS A 225 -5.15 -9.73 -12.62
CA CYS A 225 -4.68 -10.98 -12.05
C CYS A 225 -3.43 -10.73 -11.22
N LEU A 226 -3.30 -11.48 -10.11
CA LEU A 226 -2.26 -11.26 -9.12
C LEU A 226 -1.38 -12.49 -8.99
N LEU A 227 -0.06 -12.31 -9.03
CA LEU A 227 0.92 -13.32 -8.65
C LEU A 227 1.56 -12.91 -7.33
N TRP A 228 1.34 -13.69 -6.28
CA TRP A 228 1.90 -13.46 -4.96
C TRP A 228 2.90 -14.55 -4.59
N VAL A 229 4.16 -14.17 -4.40
CA VAL A 229 5.22 -15.06 -3.91
C VAL A 229 5.64 -14.58 -2.53
N ALA A 230 5.39 -15.38 -1.49
CA ALA A 230 5.76 -15.05 -0.11
C ALA A 230 6.13 -16.32 0.67
N LYS A 231 6.53 -16.20 1.95
CA LYS A 231 6.95 -17.33 2.80
C LYS A 231 5.95 -17.50 3.95
N GLY A 232 5.47 -18.72 4.17
CA GLY A 232 4.62 -19.06 5.33
C GLY A 232 3.22 -18.48 5.22
N ILE A 233 2.57 -18.66 4.07
CA ILE A 233 1.23 -18.13 3.82
C ILE A 233 0.22 -19.09 4.45
N GLU A 234 -0.19 -18.83 5.69
CA GLU A 234 -1.30 -19.53 6.32
C GLU A 234 -2.60 -19.19 5.57
N GLN A 235 -3.16 -20.15 4.82
CA GLN A 235 -4.28 -19.92 3.93
C GLN A 235 -5.49 -19.31 4.65
N ARG A 236 -5.88 -18.10 4.25
CA ARG A 236 -7.25 -17.74 3.82
C ARG A 236 -7.28 -16.39 3.13
N VAL A 237 -6.88 -16.34 1.86
CA VAL A 237 -7.40 -15.29 0.95
C VAL A 237 -8.82 -15.71 0.55
N SER A 238 -9.76 -15.60 1.48
CA SER A 238 -11.17 -15.89 1.22
C SER A 238 -11.81 -14.69 0.52
N GLY A 239 -11.98 -14.78 -0.81
CA GLY A 239 -12.65 -13.73 -1.58
C GLY A 239 -12.24 -13.68 -3.06
N TYR A 240 -11.06 -14.20 -3.40
CA TYR A 240 -10.57 -14.23 -4.77
C TYR A 240 -10.71 -15.63 -5.37
N THR A 241 -11.19 -15.69 -6.61
CA THR A 241 -11.33 -16.95 -7.35
C THR A 241 -9.96 -17.39 -7.88
N LYS A 242 -9.68 -18.70 -7.92
CA LYS A 242 -8.36 -19.26 -8.30
C LYS A 242 -7.89 -18.87 -9.72
N ASP A 243 -8.81 -18.42 -10.57
CA ASP A 243 -8.55 -17.89 -11.90
C ASP A 243 -7.91 -16.48 -11.90
N ARG A 244 -7.99 -15.75 -10.78
CA ARG A 244 -7.49 -14.35 -10.69
C ARG A 244 -6.24 -14.19 -9.84
N MET A 245 -5.81 -15.23 -9.12
CA MET A 245 -4.68 -15.14 -8.22
C MET A 245 -3.86 -16.44 -8.19
N ILE A 246 -2.55 -16.32 -8.46
CA ILE A 246 -1.57 -17.38 -8.22
C ILE A 246 -0.83 -17.03 -6.93
N VAL A 247 -0.78 -17.98 -5.99
CA VAL A 247 -0.05 -17.84 -4.73
C VAL A 247 1.04 -18.91 -4.68
N HIS A 248 2.28 -18.48 -4.43
CA HIS A 248 3.43 -19.35 -4.26
C HIS A 248 4.04 -19.15 -2.88
N ASP A 249 3.76 -20.10 -2.00
CA ASP A 249 4.36 -20.15 -0.68
C ASP A 249 5.74 -20.80 -0.75
N THR A 250 6.78 -19.98 -0.58
CA THR A 250 8.18 -20.39 -0.58
C THR A 250 8.55 -21.31 0.59
N ALA A 251 7.78 -21.34 1.67
CA ALA A 251 7.98 -22.30 2.77
C ALA A 251 7.54 -23.72 2.39
N VAL A 252 6.57 -23.85 1.47
CA VAL A 252 5.99 -25.14 1.04
C VAL A 252 6.59 -25.58 -0.30
N LEU A 253 6.72 -24.65 -1.24
CA LEU A 253 7.09 -24.89 -2.64
C LEU A 253 8.56 -24.56 -2.94
N GLY A 254 9.30 -24.03 -1.97
CA GLY A 254 10.67 -23.58 -2.14
C GLY A 254 10.79 -22.24 -2.88
N CYS A 255 12.01 -21.71 -2.98
CA CYS A 255 12.29 -20.46 -3.67
C CYS A 255 12.17 -20.64 -5.19
N PRO A 256 11.26 -19.95 -5.90
CA PRO A 256 11.07 -20.13 -7.33
C PRO A 256 12.10 -19.32 -8.13
N ASN A 257 12.31 -19.69 -9.40
CA ASN A 257 12.90 -18.78 -10.37
C ASN A 257 11.85 -17.71 -10.74
N MET A 258 11.96 -16.52 -10.14
CA MET A 258 10.99 -15.44 -10.29
C MET A 258 10.78 -15.03 -11.74
N SER A 259 11.84 -14.89 -12.54
CA SER A 259 11.74 -14.48 -13.94
C SER A 259 10.95 -15.48 -14.78
N GLN A 260 11.24 -16.77 -14.64
CA GLN A 260 10.54 -17.80 -15.40
C GLN A 260 9.08 -17.96 -14.94
N MET A 261 8.86 -18.02 -13.63
CA MET A 261 7.54 -18.19 -13.04
C MET A 261 6.58 -17.04 -13.42
N THR A 262 7.07 -15.81 -13.41
CA THR A 262 6.28 -14.63 -13.74
C THR A 262 5.91 -14.59 -15.23
N ILE A 263 6.84 -14.96 -16.13
CA ILE A 263 6.57 -15.15 -17.57
C ILE A 263 5.49 -16.21 -17.80
N ASP A 264 5.61 -17.37 -17.15
CA ASP A 264 4.65 -18.46 -17.32
C ASP A 264 3.27 -18.07 -16.76
N SER A 265 3.24 -17.31 -15.67
CA SER A 265 2.00 -16.79 -15.09
C SER A 265 1.31 -15.80 -16.03
N VAL A 266 2.04 -14.83 -16.60
CA VAL A 266 1.49 -13.87 -17.58
C VAL A 266 0.89 -14.60 -18.79
N ARG A 267 1.59 -15.60 -19.32
CA ARG A 267 1.09 -16.42 -20.44
C ARG A 267 -0.15 -17.22 -20.08
N THR A 268 -0.15 -17.83 -18.90
CA THR A 268 -1.27 -18.64 -18.40
C THR A 268 -2.51 -17.77 -18.17
N MET A 269 -2.33 -16.57 -17.63
CA MET A 269 -3.40 -15.60 -17.38
C MET A 269 -3.84 -14.84 -18.65
N GLY A 270 -3.07 -14.91 -19.74
CA GLY A 270 -3.32 -14.14 -20.94
C GLY A 270 -3.16 -12.62 -20.75
N ALA A 271 -2.29 -12.20 -19.82
CA ALA A 271 -2.11 -10.79 -19.51
C ALA A 271 -1.33 -10.06 -20.62
N GLU A 272 -1.83 -8.89 -21.03
CA GLU A 272 -1.23 -8.07 -22.09
C GLU A 272 -0.10 -7.17 -21.55
N VAL A 273 -0.17 -6.81 -20.27
CA VAL A 273 0.79 -5.96 -19.59
C VAL A 273 1.09 -6.54 -18.20
N ALA A 274 2.37 -6.60 -17.84
CA ALA A 274 2.83 -7.00 -16.52
C ALA A 274 3.28 -5.79 -15.69
N ILE A 275 2.87 -5.72 -14.43
CA ILE A 275 3.31 -4.67 -13.50
C ILE A 275 4.11 -5.33 -12.38
N VAL A 276 5.35 -4.90 -12.18
CA VAL A 276 6.33 -5.51 -11.26
C VAL A 276 6.53 -4.60 -10.05
N ASN A 277 5.96 -4.99 -8.92
CA ASN A 277 5.83 -4.17 -7.72
C ASN A 277 6.81 -4.55 -6.56
N THR A 278 8.01 -5.10 -6.82
CA THR A 278 8.88 -5.65 -5.75
C THR A 278 10.27 -4.98 -5.61
N TYR A 279 10.82 -5.00 -4.38
CA TYR A 279 12.13 -4.46 -3.93
C TYR A 279 13.33 -5.41 -4.25
N PRO A 280 14.60 -4.95 -4.34
CA PRO A 280 15.26 -4.33 -5.48
C PRO A 280 16.28 -5.26 -6.18
N ALA A 281 16.40 -6.54 -5.82
CA ALA A 281 17.36 -7.43 -6.47
C ALA A 281 16.70 -8.26 -7.59
N GLY A 282 15.57 -8.91 -7.29
CA GLY A 282 14.91 -9.80 -8.25
C GLY A 282 13.99 -9.09 -9.25
N SER A 283 13.58 -7.85 -8.97
CA SER A 283 12.57 -7.18 -9.77
C SER A 283 13.10 -6.62 -11.09
N ARG A 284 14.34 -6.11 -11.13
CA ARG A 284 15.00 -5.72 -12.39
C ARG A 284 15.18 -6.92 -13.31
N ASP A 285 15.57 -8.06 -12.75
CA ASP A 285 15.75 -9.30 -13.51
C ASP A 285 14.42 -9.82 -14.08
N VAL A 286 13.32 -9.66 -13.35
CA VAL A 286 11.97 -9.98 -13.85
C VAL A 286 11.57 -9.06 -15.01
N VAL A 287 11.76 -7.74 -14.86
CA VAL A 287 11.43 -6.77 -15.93
C VAL A 287 12.30 -6.97 -17.16
N ASN A 288 13.59 -7.21 -16.97
CA ASN A 288 14.50 -7.53 -18.06
C ASN A 288 14.10 -8.84 -18.75
N ALA A 289 13.74 -9.86 -17.99
CA ALA A 289 13.25 -11.12 -18.55
C ALA A 289 11.99 -10.90 -19.41
N TYR A 290 11.02 -10.09 -18.95
CA TYR A 290 9.86 -9.73 -19.77
C TYR A 290 10.24 -9.06 -21.10
N LYS A 291 11.19 -8.13 -21.07
CA LYS A 291 11.71 -7.49 -22.30
C LYS A 291 12.33 -8.51 -23.25
N THR A 292 13.08 -9.49 -22.74
CA THR A 292 13.71 -10.52 -23.60
C THR A 292 12.68 -11.40 -24.33
N VAL A 293 11.47 -11.54 -23.78
CA VAL A 293 10.40 -12.35 -24.38
C VAL A 293 9.29 -11.50 -25.01
N GLY A 294 9.48 -10.18 -25.13
CA GLY A 294 8.54 -9.27 -25.79
C GLY A 294 7.25 -9.01 -25.02
N ILE A 295 7.22 -9.26 -23.71
CA ILE A 295 6.07 -8.93 -22.85
C ILE A 295 6.19 -7.46 -22.44
N ALA A 296 5.12 -6.68 -22.62
CA ALA A 296 5.05 -5.32 -22.11
C ALA A 296 5.06 -5.37 -20.58
N ALA A 297 6.09 -4.79 -19.96
CA ALA A 297 6.24 -4.80 -18.52
C ALA A 297 6.65 -3.44 -17.98
N PHE A 298 6.07 -3.08 -16.84
CA PHE A 298 6.37 -1.86 -16.10
C PHE A 298 6.96 -2.20 -14.72
N GLY A 299 8.05 -1.55 -14.32
CA GLY A 299 8.71 -1.71 -13.01
C GLY A 299 10.25 -1.80 -13.11
N PRO A 300 10.97 -2.12 -12.01
CA PRO A 300 10.43 -2.26 -10.66
C PRO A 300 9.88 -0.95 -10.13
N ILE A 301 8.79 -1.02 -9.38
CA ILE A 301 8.18 0.17 -8.78
C ILE A 301 9.01 0.73 -7.60
N TRP A 302 9.77 -0.11 -6.88
CA TRP A 302 10.49 0.26 -5.64
C TRP A 302 12.01 0.32 -5.74
N ASP A 303 12.57 0.18 -6.94
CA ASP A 303 14.02 0.13 -7.14
C ASP A 303 14.50 1.47 -7.67
N SER A 304 14.96 2.32 -6.75
CA SER A 304 15.64 3.59 -7.03
C SER A 304 16.91 3.39 -7.83
#